data_AF-A0A6C0FCB3-F1
#
_entry.id   AF-A0A6C0FCB3-F1
#
_cell.length_a   1.000
_cell.length_b   1.000
_cell.length_c   1.000
_cell.angle_alpha   90.00
_cell.angle_beta   90.00
_cell.angle_gamma   90.00
#
_symmetry.space_group_name_H-M   'P 1'
#
loop_
_entity.id
_entity.type
_entity.pdbx_description
1 polymer ?
#
loop_
_entity_poly.entity_id
_entity_poly.type
_entity_poly.pdbx_seq_one_letter_code
_entity_poly.pdbx_strand_id
1 'polypeptide(L)'
;MNPLLYPDKSTRLYSIYHKGAKFLIPGMGINVIANRNSDTIPYIGVVTIPSICQMAFHSHFSIANVLQDYVKHGGVQRGLRVGSLSFHGLAVVGFVYSALNPLKKDV
;
A
#
# COMPACT_ATOMS: atom_id res chain seq x y z
N MET A 1 3.68 17.89 12.27
CA MET A 1 3.96 17.50 10.87
C MET A 1 3.06 16.32 10.50
N ASN A 2 2.42 16.30 9.32
CA ASN A 2 1.49 15.22 8.97
C ASN A 2 2.25 13.89 8.78
N PRO A 3 2.02 12.87 9.62
CA PRO A 3 2.75 11.60 9.55
C PRO A 3 2.45 10.79 8.28
N LEU A 4 1.33 11.07 7.59
CA LEU A 4 1.01 10.46 6.30
C LEU A 4 1.83 11.03 5.15
N LEU A 5 2.28 12.28 5.24
CA LEU A 5 3.14 12.91 4.21
C LEU A 5 4.63 12.70 4.49
N TYR A 6 4.97 12.52 5.76
CA TYR A 6 6.35 12.34 6.23
C TYR A 6 6.48 11.11 7.11
N PRO A 7 6.19 9.91 6.55
CA PRO A 7 6.21 8.69 7.32
C PRO A 7 7.62 8.32 7.79
N ASP A 8 8.65 8.76 7.07
CA ASP A 8 10.07 8.62 7.39
C ASP A 8 10.50 9.34 8.68
N LYS A 9 9.72 10.32 9.16
CA LYS A 9 9.99 11.03 10.41
C LYS A 9 9.27 10.44 11.62
N SER A 10 8.50 9.36 11.44
CA SER A 10 7.80 8.68 12.52
C SER A 10 8.47 7.36 12.87
N THR A 11 9.04 7.26 14.07
CA THR A 11 9.65 6.02 14.58
C THR A 11 8.66 4.85 14.59
N ARG A 12 7.38 5.13 14.89
CA ARG A 12 6.30 4.15 14.85
C ARG A 12 6.08 3.61 13.43
N LEU A 13 5.92 4.50 12.45
CA LEU A 13 5.68 4.08 11.06
C LEU A 13 6.91 3.40 10.47
N TYR A 14 8.11 3.84 10.83
CA TYR A 14 9.37 3.18 10.46
C TYR A 14 9.44 1.73 10.98
N SER A 15 9.05 1.50 12.23
CA SER A 15 8.98 0.15 12.81
C SER A 15 7.96 -0.73 12.07
N ILE A 16 6.78 -0.18 11.76
CA ILE A 16 5.74 -0.89 10.99
C ILE A 16 6.25 -1.22 9.57
N TYR A 17 6.93 -0.28 8.91
CA TYR A 17 7.52 -0.46 7.59
C TYR A 17 8.51 -1.63 7.56
N HIS A 18 9.46 -1.69 8.50
CA HIS A 18 10.43 -2.79 8.58
C HIS A 18 9.82 -4.13 8.98
N LYS A 19 8.88 -4.15 9.94
CA LYS A 19 8.18 -5.38 10.32
C LYS A 19 7.35 -5.90 9.16
N GLY A 20 6.61 -5.02 8.50
CA GLY A 20 5.79 -5.32 7.33
C GLY A 20 6.59 -5.82 6.13
N ALA A 21 7.83 -5.35 5.94
CA ALA A 21 8.69 -5.81 4.85
C ALA A 21 8.89 -7.34 4.85
N LYS A 22 9.01 -7.93 6.04
CA LYS A 22 9.20 -9.39 6.22
C LYS A 22 7.98 -10.20 5.74
N PHE A 23 6.81 -9.59 5.72
CA PHE A 23 5.55 -10.25 5.37
C PHE A 23 5.10 -9.97 3.93
N LEU A 24 5.77 -9.09 3.18
CA LEU A 24 5.38 -8.76 1.81
C LEU A 24 5.50 -9.96 0.86
N ILE A 25 6.67 -10.60 0.84
CA ILE A 25 6.91 -11.74 -0.05
C ILE A 25 6.04 -12.95 0.33
N PRO A 26 6.00 -13.38 1.61
CA PRO A 26 5.10 -14.47 2.01
C PRO A 26 3.62 -14.13 1.76
N GLY A 27 3.20 -12.90 2.07
CA GLY A 27 1.82 -12.44 1.87
C GLY A 27 1.41 -12.45 0.41
N MET A 28 2.28 -12.00 -0.51
CA MET A 28 2.03 -12.11 -1.95
C MET A 28 1.96 -13.57 -2.42
N GLY A 29 2.84 -14.44 -1.92
CA GLY A 29 2.81 -15.87 -2.25
C GLY A 29 1.48 -16.53 -1.84
N ILE A 30 1.03 -16.26 -0.61
CA ILE A 30 -0.27 -16.75 -0.11
C ILE A 30 -1.40 -16.20 -0.98
N ASN A 31 -1.37 -14.91 -1.34
CA ASN A 31 -2.39 -14.27 -2.15
C ASN A 31 -2.47 -14.86 -3.58
N VAL A 32 -1.33 -15.21 -4.19
CA VAL A 32 -1.27 -15.88 -5.50
C VAL A 32 -1.84 -17.30 -5.42
N ILE A 33 -1.45 -18.07 -4.40
CA ILE A 33 -1.95 -19.44 -4.21
C ILE A 33 -3.45 -19.42 -3.90
N ALA A 34 -3.92 -18.49 -3.07
CA ALA A 34 -5.32 -18.35 -2.71
C ALA A 34 -6.18 -18.00 -3.93
N ASN A 35 -5.80 -16.99 -4.72
CA ASN A 35 -6.57 -16.58 -5.91
C ASN A 35 -6.58 -17.63 -7.03
N ARG A 36 -5.56 -18.51 -7.12
CA ARG A 36 -5.58 -19.61 -8.09
C ARG A 36 -6.59 -20.71 -7.77
N ASN A 37 -6.98 -20.84 -6.51
CA ASN A 37 -7.73 -21.99 -6.02
C ASN A 37 -9.11 -21.62 -5.44
N SER A 38 -9.52 -20.35 -5.51
CA SER A 38 -10.77 -19.91 -4.88
C SER A 38 -11.51 -18.84 -5.69
N ASP A 39 -12.74 -19.17 -6.10
CA ASP A 39 -13.74 -18.22 -6.61
C ASP A 39 -14.51 -17.53 -5.46
N THR A 40 -14.02 -17.62 -4.22
CA THR A 40 -14.81 -17.27 -3.02
C THR A 40 -14.39 -15.96 -2.36
N ILE A 41 -15.42 -15.22 -1.94
CA ILE A 41 -15.44 -13.91 -1.28
C ILE A 41 -14.55 -13.77 -0.02
N PRO A 42 -14.29 -14.78 0.85
CA PRO A 42 -13.55 -14.53 2.08
C PRO A 42 -12.06 -14.23 1.84
N TYR A 43 -11.49 -14.64 0.71
CA TYR A 43 -10.06 -14.42 0.43
C TYR A 43 -9.74 -12.98 -0.01
N ILE A 44 -10.62 -12.35 -0.79
CA ILE A 44 -10.43 -10.97 -1.22
C ILE A 44 -10.39 -10.02 -0.03
N GLY A 45 -11.36 -10.15 0.90
CA GLY A 45 -11.46 -9.28 2.07
C GLY A 45 -10.36 -9.48 3.12
N VAL A 46 -9.91 -10.73 3.33
CA VAL A 46 -9.02 -11.09 4.44
C VAL A 46 -7.55 -11.17 4.03
N VAL A 47 -7.25 -11.51 2.78
CA VAL A 47 -5.87 -11.71 2.30
C VAL A 47 -5.51 -10.66 1.27
N THR A 48 -6.33 -10.49 0.23
CA THR A 48 -5.96 -9.67 -0.92
C THR A 48 -5.96 -8.18 -0.60
N ILE A 49 -7.04 -7.66 0.02
CA ILE A 49 -7.14 -6.24 0.40
C ILE A 49 -6.05 -5.84 1.41
N PRO A 50 -5.79 -6.59 2.50
CA PRO A 50 -4.69 -6.26 3.40
C PRO A 50 -3.32 -6.30 2.72
N SER A 51 -3.09 -7.26 1.83
CA SER A 51 -1.83 -7.38 1.08
C SER A 51 -1.58 -6.17 0.17
N ILE A 52 -2.60 -5.70 -0.56
CA ILE A 52 -2.45 -4.53 -1.43
C ILE A 52 -2.25 -3.25 -0.61
N CYS A 53 -2.94 -3.10 0.52
CA CYS A 53 -2.74 -1.99 1.44
C CYS A 53 -1.31 -1.98 2.01
N GLN A 54 -0.79 -3.14 2.40
CA GLN A 54 0.59 -3.28 2.89
C GLN A 54 1.61 -2.94 1.80
N MET A 55 1.40 -3.40 0.57
CA MET A 55 2.27 -3.08 -0.56
C MET A 55 2.23 -1.59 -0.89
N ALA A 56 1.06 -0.97 -0.89
CA ALA A 56 0.92 0.47 -1.11
C ALA A 56 1.59 1.29 0.00
N PHE A 57 1.40 0.92 1.26
CA PHE A 57 2.09 1.55 2.39
C PHE A 57 3.62 1.42 2.27
N HIS A 58 4.11 0.23 1.95
CA HIS A 58 5.55 -0.02 1.83
C HIS A 58 6.17 0.78 0.67
N SER A 59 5.53 0.77 -0.50
CA SER A 59 5.95 1.56 -1.66
C SER A 59 5.95 3.06 -1.37
N HIS A 60 4.89 3.57 -0.74
CA HIS A 60 4.79 4.98 -0.35
C HIS A 60 5.91 5.39 0.63
N PHE A 61 6.19 4.55 1.64
CA PHE A 61 7.27 4.78 2.60
C PHE A 61 8.65 4.79 1.91
N SER A 62 8.91 3.85 1.00
CA SER A 62 10.14 3.80 0.21
C SER A 62 10.34 5.07 -0.62
N ILE A 63 9.29 5.54 -1.30
CA ILE A 63 9.34 6.80 -2.03
C ILE A 63 9.60 7.98 -1.10
N ALA A 64 9.00 8.01 0.09
CA ALA A 64 9.27 9.07 1.08
C ALA A 64 10.75 9.14 1.46
N ASN A 65 11.43 8.01 1.63
CA ASN A 65 12.88 7.95 1.87
C ASN A 65 13.67 8.48 0.67
N VAL A 66 13.36 8.03 -0.55
CA VAL A 66 14.03 8.51 -1.78
C VAL A 66 13.85 10.03 -1.95
N LEU A 67 12.64 10.56 -1.73
CA LEU A 67 12.38 11.99 -1.80
C LEU A 67 13.14 12.78 -0.72
N GLN A 68 13.35 12.19 0.46
CA GLN A 68 14.17 12.79 1.51
C GLN A 68 15.64 12.87 1.12
N ASP A 69 16.15 11.83 0.48
CA ASP A 69 17.56 11.72 0.11
C ASP A 69 17.92 12.57 -1.10
N TYR A 70 17.02 12.67 -2.09
CA TYR A 70 17.34 13.28 -3.39
C TYR A 70 16.65 14.62 -3.69
N VAL A 71 15.54 14.97 -3.03
CA VAL A 71 14.81 16.23 -3.32
C VAL A 71 14.98 17.23 -2.17
N LYS A 72 15.85 18.23 -2.38
CA LYS A 72 16.21 19.21 -1.33
C LYS A 72 15.32 20.45 -1.28
N HIS A 73 14.63 20.78 -2.38
CA HIS A 73 13.73 21.92 -2.40
C HIS A 73 12.41 21.59 -1.68
N GLY A 74 12.16 22.22 -0.53
CA GLY A 74 11.06 21.85 0.36
C GLY A 74 9.67 21.91 -0.27
N GLY A 75 9.41 22.89 -1.13
CA GLY A 75 8.13 22.99 -1.86
C GLY A 75 7.91 21.85 -2.87
N VAL A 76 8.96 21.47 -3.59
CA VAL A 76 8.91 20.37 -4.58
C VAL A 76 8.78 19.04 -3.84
N GLN A 77 9.56 18.85 -2.78
CA GLN A 77 9.49 17.66 -1.95
C GLN A 77 8.08 17.44 -1.37
N ARG A 78 7.46 18.50 -0.86
CA ARG A 78 6.07 18.44 -0.35
C ARG A 78 5.08 18.08 -1.46
N GLY A 79 5.19 18.69 -2.63
CA GLY A 79 4.34 18.39 -3.79
C GLY A 79 4.44 16.91 -4.21
N LEU A 80 5.67 16.38 -4.31
CA LEU A 80 5.91 14.98 -4.65
C LEU A 80 5.40 14.01 -3.57
N ARG A 81 5.50 14.37 -2.28
CA ARG A 81 4.96 13.56 -1.17
C ARG A 81 3.43 13.51 -1.21
N VAL A 82 2.77 14.63 -1.49
CA VAL A 82 1.31 14.68 -1.70
C VAL A 82 0.92 13.83 -2.90
N GLY A 83 1.60 14.01 -4.04
CA GLY A 83 1.36 13.21 -5.25
C GLY A 83 1.52 11.72 -4.98
N SER A 84 2.60 11.30 -4.31
CA SER A 84 2.84 9.91 -3.93
C SER A 84 1.69 9.35 -3.07
N LEU A 85 1.26 10.08 -2.04
CA LEU A 85 0.14 9.65 -1.20
C LEU A 85 -1.16 9.51 -2.00
N SER A 86 -1.46 10.49 -2.87
CA SER A 86 -2.65 10.48 -3.74
C SER A 86 -2.63 9.31 -4.72
N PHE A 87 -1.50 9.05 -5.40
CA PHE A 87 -1.39 7.94 -6.36
C PHE A 87 -1.55 6.58 -5.67
N HIS A 88 -0.92 6.37 -4.51
CA HIS A 88 -1.10 5.12 -3.76
C HIS A 88 -2.53 4.96 -3.25
N GLY A 89 -3.15 6.03 -2.74
CA GLY A 89 -4.55 6.02 -2.31
C GLY A 89 -5.50 5.66 -3.46
N LEU A 90 -5.34 6.30 -4.62
CA LEU A 90 -6.12 6.02 -5.82
C LEU A 90 -5.90 4.58 -6.31
N ALA A 91 -4.66 4.09 -6.30
CA ALA A 91 -4.36 2.71 -6.71
C ALA A 91 -5.03 1.69 -5.79
N VAL A 92 -4.99 1.88 -4.47
CA VAL A 92 -5.66 1.00 -3.50
C VAL A 92 -7.17 1.04 -3.68
N VAL A 93 -7.77 2.23 -3.76
CA VAL A 93 -9.22 2.39 -3.95
C VAL A 93 -9.66 1.75 -5.28
N GLY A 94 -8.94 2.00 -6.37
CA GLY A 94 -9.22 1.42 -7.67
C GLY A 94 -9.11 -0.10 -7.68
N PHE A 95 -8.08 -0.65 -7.02
CA PHE A 95 -7.92 -2.09 -6.88
C PHE A 95 -9.06 -2.70 -6.06
N VAL A 96 -9.38 -2.14 -4.89
CA VAL A 96 -10.47 -2.62 -4.03
C VAL A 96 -11.80 -2.58 -4.77
N TYR A 97 -12.08 -1.48 -5.48
CA TYR A 97 -13.28 -1.35 -6.31
C TYR A 97 -13.33 -2.43 -7.39
N SER A 98 -12.24 -2.63 -8.13
CA SER A 98 -12.14 -3.65 -9.17
C SER A 98 -12.27 -5.07 -8.63
N ALA A 99 -11.75 -5.35 -7.43
CA ALA A 99 -11.82 -6.66 -6.80
C ALA A 99 -13.23 -6.98 -6.28
N LEU A 100 -13.97 -5.97 -5.80
CA LEU A 100 -15.31 -6.15 -5.22
C LEU A 100 -16.45 -6.04 -6.24
N ASN A 101 -16.25 -5.34 -7.36
CA ASN A 101 -17.32 -5.12 -8.35
C ASN A 101 -17.84 -6.39 -9.04
N PRO A 102 -16.99 -7.35 -9.46
CA PRO A 102 -17.45 -8.61 -10.03
C PRO A 102 -18.34 -9.38 -9.05
N LEU A 103 -17.99 -9.38 -7.76
CA LEU A 103 -18.73 -10.07 -6.70
C LEU A 103 -20.14 -9.51 -6.45
N LYS A 104 -20.41 -8.28 -6.87
CA LYS A 104 -21.76 -7.68 -6.77
C LYS A 104 -22.70 -8.15 -7.87
N LYS A 105 -22.20 -8.76 -8.94
CA LYS A 105 -23.03 -9.24 -10.07
C LYS A 105 -23.57 -10.65 -9.84
N ASP A 106 -23.01 -11.38 -8.88
CA ASP A 106 -23.35 -12.77 -8.56
C ASP A 106 -24.25 -12.91 -7.31
N VAL A 107 -24.79 -11.78 -6.81
CA VAL A 107 -25.81 -11.68 -5.74
C VAL A 107 -27.06 -11.02 -6.32
#